data_AF-H2YYD0-F1
#
_entry.id   AF-H2YYD0-F1
#
_cell.length_a   1.000
_cell.length_b   1.000
_cell.length_c   1.000
_cell.angle_alpha   90.00
_cell.angle_beta   90.00
_cell.angle_gamma   90.00
#
_symmetry.space_group_name_H-M   'P 1'
#
loop_
_entity.id
_entity.type
_entity.pdbx_description
1 polymer ?
#
loop_
_entity_poly.entity_id
_entity_poly.type
_entity_poly.pdbx_seq_one_letter_code
_entity_poly.pdbx_strand_id
1 'polypeptide(L)'
;AWRKFKRTANNVCVVLTPWDMRIKTIESYFGSGVASYFIFLRWLVQINVIMAIITTAFLVVPEILVGNTTAGYKQIPVSERKSKWDLHTIWSFGGRLQHSVLFYGYYTNDRVVGNGYRIPLAYFLVGIATFAYSFMALLRKMAKNSRLNGSASSEDDYTFSWRLFSSWDYTIGNQETAENKSAAIATVLREAIVEEQEKEKKEYTRVKLLIFLRVVANILVLLLLAGSLYSIQFAVNRAQSLENEERESTFWEQNELSIVVTAVTMITPSLFEVIGSMEKYHPRNTLRIQLARILMLYLGNLYSLMIGLLGHVAEATAHQQDDTELHKSCSKQNIPKAPGNTNIVKKLMSYDRINGSYLEHEVFKNKTAVPGQRTECWETYVGQVELMKLTIIDLISTVLTILIVDFIRALFVRYFNRCCCWDMENQFPEYGEFKIAENVLHLIYNQGITWKCIMNREWMYTIVTETMDNDIPSWMKKALGYLTTPVVILPSILLLV
;
A
#
# COMPACT_ATOMS: atom_id res chain seq x y z
N ALA A 1 -44.94 -6.43 19.49
CA ALA A 1 -44.01 -7.36 18.80
C ALA A 1 -42.77 -6.67 18.23
N TRP A 2 -42.92 -5.69 17.32
CA TRP A 2 -41.80 -5.04 16.61
C TRP A 2 -40.67 -4.46 17.50
N ARG A 3 -41.01 -3.72 18.56
CA ARG A 3 -40.01 -3.17 19.50
C ARG A 3 -39.22 -4.25 20.24
N LYS A 4 -39.87 -5.38 20.57
CA LYS A 4 -39.24 -6.54 21.24
C LYS A 4 -38.32 -7.28 20.28
N PHE A 5 -38.74 -7.45 19.02
CA PHE A 5 -37.90 -7.99 17.95
C PHE A 5 -36.67 -7.10 17.71
N LYS A 6 -36.85 -5.78 17.55
CA LYS A 6 -35.73 -4.82 17.38
C LYS A 6 -34.73 -4.88 18.53
N ARG A 7 -35.20 -4.98 19.78
CA ARG A 7 -34.32 -5.10 20.96
C ARG A 7 -33.56 -6.43 20.97
N THR A 8 -34.22 -7.52 20.59
CA THR A 8 -33.58 -8.85 20.51
C THR A 8 -32.54 -8.90 19.38
N ALA A 9 -32.87 -8.33 18.21
CA ALA A 9 -31.94 -8.18 17.10
C ALA A 9 -30.73 -7.32 17.49
N ASN A 10 -30.94 -6.20 18.19
CA ASN A 10 -29.83 -5.39 18.70
C ASN A 10 -28.95 -6.17 19.69
N ASN A 11 -29.54 -6.93 20.61
CA ASN A 11 -28.77 -7.75 21.56
C ASN A 11 -27.94 -8.83 20.83
N VAL A 12 -28.51 -9.49 19.82
CA VAL A 12 -27.79 -10.45 18.97
C VAL A 12 -26.69 -9.75 18.18
N CYS A 13 -26.95 -8.58 17.61
CA CYS A 13 -25.92 -7.78 16.92
C CYS A 13 -24.77 -7.39 17.86
N VAL A 14 -25.05 -7.03 19.11
CA VAL A 14 -24.01 -6.70 20.09
C VAL A 14 -23.15 -7.93 20.42
N VAL A 15 -23.76 -9.11 20.57
CA VAL A 15 -23.04 -10.37 20.82
C VAL A 15 -22.22 -10.81 19.60
N LEU A 16 -22.75 -10.61 18.39
CA LEU A 16 -22.06 -10.89 17.13
C LEU A 16 -20.98 -9.85 16.79
N THR A 17 -20.94 -8.71 17.47
CA THR A 17 -19.91 -7.71 17.23
C THR A 17 -18.59 -8.19 17.82
N PRO A 18 -17.56 -8.46 17.00
CA PRO A 18 -16.32 -9.02 17.50
C PRO A 18 -15.63 -8.01 18.43
N TRP A 19 -15.08 -8.56 19.52
CA TRP A 19 -14.17 -7.89 20.45
C TRP A 19 -14.70 -6.63 21.17
N ASP A 20 -16.02 -6.35 21.16
CA ASP A 20 -16.58 -5.11 21.76
C ASP A 20 -16.23 -4.94 23.25
N MET A 21 -16.36 -6.01 24.02
CA MET A 21 -16.03 -5.98 25.46
C MET A 21 -14.52 -5.82 25.72
N ARG A 22 -13.68 -6.39 24.85
CA ARG A 22 -12.23 -6.27 24.96
C ARG A 22 -11.78 -4.85 24.65
N ILE A 23 -12.37 -4.22 23.62
CA ILE A 23 -12.11 -2.83 23.27
C ILE A 23 -12.50 -1.89 24.43
N LYS A 24 -13.68 -2.08 25.05
CA LYS A 24 -14.10 -1.30 26.23
C LYS A 24 -13.15 -1.47 27.43
N THR A 25 -12.60 -2.67 27.59
CA THR A 25 -11.60 -2.93 28.64
C THR A 25 -10.33 -2.13 28.35
N ILE A 26 -9.85 -2.15 27.10
CA ILE A 26 -8.68 -1.37 26.67
C ILE A 26 -8.93 0.14 26.83
N GLU A 27 -10.12 0.62 26.49
CA GLU A 27 -10.54 2.02 26.69
C GLU A 27 -10.45 2.44 28.16
N SER A 28 -10.84 1.54 29.08
CA SER A 28 -10.74 1.80 30.51
C SER A 28 -9.30 1.87 31.04
N TYR A 29 -8.35 1.12 30.45
CA TYR A 29 -6.95 1.10 30.90
C TYR A 29 -6.08 2.15 30.20
N PHE A 30 -6.29 2.40 28.92
CA PHE A 30 -5.42 3.22 28.07
C PHE A 30 -6.08 4.50 27.54
N GLY A 31 -7.36 4.72 27.88
CA GLY A 31 -8.12 5.89 27.46
C GLY A 31 -8.73 5.80 26.07
N SER A 32 -9.47 6.84 25.71
CA SER A 32 -10.27 6.92 24.48
C SER A 32 -9.44 7.01 23.20
N GLY A 33 -8.21 7.51 23.26
CA GLY A 33 -7.30 7.60 22.12
C GLY A 33 -6.96 6.22 21.56
N VAL A 34 -6.41 5.34 22.41
CA VAL A 34 -6.06 3.96 22.04
C VAL A 34 -7.30 3.15 21.68
N ALA A 35 -8.43 3.36 22.38
CA ALA A 35 -9.68 2.72 22.03
C ALA A 35 -10.16 3.06 20.61
N SER A 36 -9.99 4.33 20.19
CA SER A 36 -10.37 4.80 18.86
C SER A 36 -9.64 4.05 17.74
N TYR A 37 -8.36 3.66 17.95
CA TYR A 37 -7.61 2.80 17.04
C TYR A 37 -8.27 1.44 16.85
N PHE A 38 -8.60 0.73 17.94
CA PHE A 38 -9.19 -0.60 17.85
C PHE A 38 -10.62 -0.58 17.31
N ILE A 39 -11.38 0.49 17.59
CA ILE A 39 -12.69 0.72 16.98
C ILE A 39 -12.55 0.89 15.46
N PHE A 40 -11.53 1.63 15.01
CA PHE A 40 -11.21 1.78 13.58
C PHE A 40 -10.77 0.44 12.97
N LEU A 41 -9.85 -0.28 13.61
CA LEU A 41 -9.37 -1.58 13.15
C LEU A 41 -10.52 -2.59 12.98
N ARG A 42 -11.43 -2.67 13.95
CA ARG A 42 -12.62 -3.52 13.87
C ARG A 42 -13.49 -3.17 12.66
N TRP A 43 -13.70 -1.88 12.42
CA TRP A 43 -14.47 -1.41 11.26
C TRP A 43 -13.80 -1.76 9.94
N LEU A 44 -12.47 -1.62 9.87
CA LEU A 44 -11.68 -1.96 8.70
C LEU A 44 -11.69 -3.46 8.41
N VAL A 45 -11.53 -4.31 9.44
CA VAL A 45 -11.68 -5.77 9.33
C VAL A 45 -13.06 -6.14 8.80
N GLN A 46 -14.12 -5.49 9.29
CA GLN A 46 -15.48 -5.73 8.81
C GLN A 46 -15.63 -5.42 7.31
N ILE A 47 -15.06 -4.32 6.83
CA ILE A 47 -15.05 -4.00 5.39
C ILE A 47 -14.27 -5.06 4.62
N ASN A 48 -13.05 -5.41 5.05
CA ASN A 48 -12.21 -6.40 4.38
C ASN A 48 -12.86 -7.79 4.31
N VAL A 49 -13.59 -8.22 5.34
CA VAL A 49 -14.31 -9.49 5.34
C VAL A 49 -15.45 -9.48 4.32
N ILE A 50 -16.26 -8.42 4.28
CA ILE A 50 -17.36 -8.30 3.30
C ILE A 50 -16.80 -8.28 1.88
N MET A 51 -15.73 -7.53 1.70
CA MET A 51 -14.95 -7.47 0.48
C MET A 51 -14.46 -8.84 0.03
N ALA A 52 -13.85 -9.62 0.93
CA ALA A 52 -13.37 -10.97 0.63
C ALA A 52 -14.52 -11.94 0.31
N ILE A 53 -15.66 -11.81 0.99
CA ILE A 53 -16.84 -12.64 0.72
C ILE A 53 -17.36 -12.37 -0.70
N ILE A 54 -17.49 -11.11 -1.10
CA ILE A 54 -17.99 -10.75 -2.45
C ILE A 54 -17.01 -11.28 -3.51
N THR A 55 -15.71 -11.02 -3.36
CA THR A 55 -14.69 -11.49 -4.31
C THR A 55 -14.65 -13.02 -4.39
N THR A 56 -14.68 -13.72 -3.25
CA THR A 56 -14.66 -15.19 -3.23
C THR A 56 -15.93 -15.77 -3.84
N ALA A 57 -17.11 -15.24 -3.49
CA ALA A 57 -18.39 -15.77 -3.96
C ALA A 57 -18.59 -15.63 -5.47
N PHE A 58 -18.10 -14.55 -6.08
CA PHE A 58 -18.34 -14.27 -7.51
C PHE A 58 -17.14 -14.56 -8.42
N LEU A 59 -15.90 -14.60 -7.91
CA LEU A 59 -14.73 -14.91 -8.74
C LEU A 59 -14.22 -16.33 -8.48
N VAL A 60 -14.00 -16.67 -7.22
CA VAL A 60 -13.34 -17.95 -6.84
C VAL A 60 -14.32 -19.12 -6.94
N VAL A 61 -15.52 -19.00 -6.37
CA VAL A 61 -16.50 -20.09 -6.29
C VAL A 61 -16.96 -20.57 -7.68
N PRO A 62 -17.33 -19.70 -8.64
CA PRO A 62 -17.75 -20.13 -9.97
C PRO A 62 -16.63 -20.87 -10.71
N GLU A 63 -15.37 -20.43 -10.55
CA GLU A 63 -14.22 -21.10 -11.16
C GLU A 63 -13.98 -22.50 -10.59
N ILE A 64 -14.14 -22.68 -9.26
CA ILE A 64 -13.97 -23.99 -8.62
C ILE A 64 -15.09 -24.96 -9.04
N LEU A 65 -16.33 -24.48 -9.12
CA LEU A 65 -17.50 -25.33 -9.37
C LEU A 65 -17.68 -25.69 -10.86
N VAL A 66 -17.35 -24.77 -11.75
CA VAL A 66 -17.68 -24.85 -13.18
C VAL A 66 -16.44 -24.92 -14.06
N GLY A 67 -15.25 -24.63 -13.52
CA GLY A 67 -13.98 -24.67 -14.23
C GLY A 67 -13.56 -26.08 -14.64
N ASN A 68 -12.92 -26.19 -15.82
CA ASN A 68 -12.38 -27.46 -16.28
C ASN A 68 -11.17 -27.88 -15.43
N THR A 69 -11.34 -28.90 -14.59
CA THR A 69 -10.29 -29.44 -13.69
C THR A 69 -9.26 -30.31 -14.40
N THR A 70 -9.50 -30.68 -15.67
CA THR A 70 -8.59 -31.53 -16.47
C THR A 70 -7.54 -30.75 -17.25
N ALA A 71 -7.59 -29.42 -17.21
CA ALA A 71 -6.67 -28.60 -17.96
C ALA A 71 -5.24 -28.65 -17.38
N GLY A 72 -4.24 -28.85 -18.24
CA GLY A 72 -2.84 -29.09 -17.84
C GLY A 72 -2.23 -27.99 -16.96
N TYR A 73 -2.68 -26.74 -17.08
CA TYR A 73 -2.20 -25.62 -16.26
C TYR A 73 -2.69 -25.63 -14.80
N LYS A 74 -3.79 -26.36 -14.51
CA LYS A 74 -4.31 -26.57 -13.14
C LYS A 74 -3.72 -27.80 -12.46
N GLN A 75 -3.13 -28.71 -13.25
CA GLN A 75 -2.61 -29.96 -12.73
C GLN A 75 -1.13 -29.81 -12.35
N ILE A 76 -0.79 -30.30 -11.16
CA ILE A 76 0.58 -30.34 -10.68
C ILE A 76 1.32 -31.45 -11.45
N PRO A 77 2.43 -31.13 -12.16
CA PRO A 77 3.28 -32.10 -12.84
C PRO A 77 3.72 -33.24 -11.89
N VAL A 78 3.86 -34.46 -12.41
CA VAL A 78 4.22 -35.63 -11.59
C VAL A 78 5.60 -35.48 -10.94
N SER A 79 6.51 -34.73 -11.57
CA SER A 79 7.82 -34.35 -11.03
C SER A 79 7.71 -33.43 -9.80
N GLU A 80 6.84 -32.42 -9.85
CA GLU A 80 6.65 -31.44 -8.78
C GLU A 80 5.72 -31.92 -7.67
N ARG A 81 4.90 -32.94 -7.93
CA ARG A 81 4.02 -33.55 -6.92
C ARG A 81 4.78 -34.11 -5.71
N LYS A 82 6.06 -34.47 -5.91
CA LYS A 82 6.97 -34.96 -4.87
C LYS A 82 7.78 -33.85 -4.17
N SER A 83 7.57 -32.59 -4.53
CA SER A 83 8.25 -31.45 -3.91
C SER A 83 8.11 -31.53 -2.39
N LYS A 84 9.25 -31.59 -1.70
CA LYS A 84 9.32 -31.57 -0.23
C LYS A 84 8.94 -30.18 0.25
N TRP A 85 8.39 -30.11 1.47
CA TRP A 85 8.10 -28.85 2.17
C TRP A 85 9.39 -28.16 2.65
N ASP A 86 10.33 -27.95 1.72
CA ASP A 86 11.59 -27.26 2.00
C ASP A 86 11.30 -25.76 2.18
N LEU A 87 11.96 -25.15 3.18
CA LEU A 87 11.76 -23.74 3.54
C LEU A 87 11.91 -22.81 2.34
N HIS A 88 12.88 -23.10 1.46
CA HIS A 88 13.14 -22.34 0.24
C HIS A 88 11.96 -22.40 -0.74
N THR A 89 11.33 -23.58 -0.92
CA THR A 89 10.17 -23.75 -1.81
C THR A 89 8.92 -23.08 -1.25
N ILE A 90 8.75 -23.07 0.08
CA ILE A 90 7.66 -22.35 0.75
C ILE A 90 7.84 -20.83 0.61
N TRP A 91 9.06 -20.34 0.81
CA TRP A 91 9.39 -18.91 0.72
C TRP A 91 9.28 -18.36 -0.71
N SER A 92 9.69 -19.15 -1.69
CA SER A 92 9.54 -18.83 -3.12
C SER A 92 8.12 -19.06 -3.64
N PHE A 93 7.19 -19.59 -2.81
CA PHE A 93 5.84 -20.00 -3.21
C PHE A 93 5.81 -20.97 -4.41
N GLY A 94 6.88 -21.74 -4.60
CA GLY A 94 7.04 -22.65 -5.73
C GLY A 94 6.34 -24.01 -5.56
N GLY A 95 6.38 -24.82 -6.62
CA GLY A 95 5.99 -26.23 -6.56
C GLY A 95 4.47 -26.47 -6.45
N ARG A 96 3.96 -26.90 -5.29
CA ARG A 96 2.50 -27.15 -5.13
C ARG A 96 1.71 -25.84 -5.01
N LEU A 97 2.31 -24.78 -4.46
CA LEU A 97 1.61 -23.53 -4.15
C LEU A 97 1.26 -22.74 -5.42
N GLN A 98 2.13 -22.72 -6.44
CA GLN A 98 1.88 -22.08 -7.75
C GLN A 98 0.65 -22.62 -8.53
N HIS A 99 0.10 -23.77 -8.12
CA HIS A 99 -1.09 -24.39 -8.70
C HIS A 99 -2.34 -24.23 -7.80
N SER A 100 -2.26 -23.41 -6.75
CA SER A 100 -3.40 -23.10 -5.88
C SER A 100 -4.32 -22.06 -6.52
N VAL A 101 -5.61 -22.09 -6.14
CA VAL A 101 -6.68 -21.19 -6.61
C VAL A 101 -6.42 -19.72 -6.22
N LEU A 102 -5.53 -19.48 -5.26
CA LEU A 102 -5.13 -18.14 -4.85
C LEU A 102 -4.25 -17.46 -5.92
N PHE A 103 -3.56 -18.24 -6.75
CA PHE A 103 -2.63 -17.73 -7.75
C PHE A 103 -3.30 -17.55 -9.12
N TYR A 104 -2.95 -16.47 -9.83
CA TYR A 104 -3.54 -16.13 -11.13
C TYR A 104 -3.34 -17.23 -12.18
N GLY A 105 -2.20 -17.93 -12.14
CA GLY A 105 -1.93 -19.04 -13.05
C GLY A 105 -2.91 -20.21 -12.94
N TYR A 106 -3.77 -20.25 -11.91
CA TYR A 106 -4.87 -21.22 -11.81
C TYR A 106 -6.02 -20.90 -12.77
N TYR A 107 -6.25 -19.63 -13.09
CA TYR A 107 -7.37 -19.17 -13.90
C TYR A 107 -7.01 -19.19 -15.38
N THR A 108 -7.98 -19.52 -16.23
CA THR A 108 -7.81 -19.54 -17.69
C THR A 108 -7.92 -18.15 -18.32
N ASN A 109 -7.39 -18.02 -19.54
CA ASN A 109 -7.62 -16.86 -20.41
C ASN A 109 -8.92 -17.00 -21.22
N ASP A 110 -9.66 -18.11 -21.08
CA ASP A 110 -10.93 -18.28 -21.76
C ASP A 110 -11.99 -17.30 -21.24
N ARG A 111 -12.72 -16.68 -22.18
CA ARG A 111 -13.75 -15.67 -21.87
C ARG A 111 -14.97 -16.25 -21.15
N VAL A 112 -15.18 -17.55 -21.27
CA VAL A 112 -16.36 -18.26 -20.75
C VAL A 112 -15.90 -19.52 -20.04
N VAL A 113 -16.41 -19.72 -18.83
CA VAL A 113 -16.21 -20.96 -18.08
C VAL A 113 -17.52 -21.74 -17.94
N GLY A 114 -17.44 -23.03 -18.29
CA GLY A 114 -18.54 -23.99 -18.39
C GLY A 114 -19.78 -23.45 -19.10
N ASN A 115 -20.94 -23.45 -18.43
CA ASN A 115 -22.27 -23.17 -19.01
C ASN A 115 -22.57 -21.68 -19.31
N GLY A 116 -21.57 -20.86 -19.65
CA GLY A 116 -21.78 -19.47 -20.08
C GLY A 116 -21.37 -18.38 -19.09
N TYR A 117 -20.62 -18.70 -18.03
CA TYR A 117 -20.16 -17.69 -17.08
C TYR A 117 -19.04 -16.84 -17.69
N ARG A 118 -19.31 -15.55 -17.94
CA ARG A 118 -18.33 -14.60 -18.50
C ARG A 118 -17.43 -14.06 -17.39
N ILE A 119 -16.25 -14.64 -17.26
CA ILE A 119 -15.23 -14.23 -16.28
C ILE A 119 -14.90 -12.73 -16.39
N PRO A 120 -14.58 -12.19 -17.59
CA PRO A 120 -14.39 -10.76 -17.82
C PRO A 120 -15.38 -9.81 -17.13
N LEU A 121 -16.66 -10.07 -17.34
CA LEU A 121 -17.75 -9.24 -16.85
C LEU A 121 -17.92 -9.39 -15.33
N ALA A 122 -17.68 -10.59 -14.80
CA ALA A 122 -17.69 -10.84 -13.36
C ALA A 122 -16.60 -10.03 -12.64
N TYR A 123 -15.36 -10.03 -13.14
CA TYR A 123 -14.27 -9.23 -12.57
C TYR A 123 -14.61 -7.73 -12.56
N PHE A 124 -15.15 -7.21 -13.66
CA PHE A 124 -15.55 -5.80 -13.77
C PHE A 124 -16.68 -5.42 -12.79
N LEU A 125 -17.77 -6.20 -12.75
CA LEU A 125 -18.92 -5.91 -11.89
C LEU A 125 -18.58 -6.06 -10.41
N VAL A 126 -17.83 -7.11 -10.06
CA VAL A 126 -17.36 -7.32 -8.69
C VAL A 126 -16.44 -6.17 -8.27
N GLY A 127 -15.53 -5.72 -9.13
CA GLY A 127 -14.66 -4.57 -8.87
C GLY A 127 -15.43 -3.27 -8.62
N ILE A 128 -16.42 -2.94 -9.45
CA ILE A 128 -17.24 -1.74 -9.25
C ILE A 128 -18.10 -1.85 -8.00
N ALA A 129 -18.75 -3.00 -7.76
CA ALA A 129 -19.63 -3.19 -6.60
C ALA A 129 -18.84 -3.07 -5.28
N THR A 130 -17.68 -3.69 -5.23
CA THR A 130 -16.65 -3.58 -4.20
C THR A 130 -16.25 -2.14 -3.90
N PHE A 131 -15.91 -1.40 -4.97
CA PHE A 131 -15.46 -0.02 -4.90
C PHE A 131 -16.56 0.87 -4.34
N ALA A 132 -17.76 0.77 -4.93
CA ALA A 132 -18.93 1.55 -4.53
C ALA A 132 -19.35 1.27 -3.08
N TYR A 133 -19.31 0.01 -2.64
CA TYR A 133 -19.62 -0.37 -1.27
C TYR A 133 -18.66 0.30 -0.27
N SER A 134 -17.35 0.18 -0.53
CA SER A 134 -16.31 0.72 0.35
C SER A 134 -16.37 2.25 0.41
N PHE A 135 -16.54 2.90 -0.73
CA PHE A 135 -16.69 4.36 -0.82
C PHE A 135 -17.92 4.86 -0.06
N MET A 136 -19.07 4.21 -0.23
CA MET A 136 -20.30 4.55 0.49
C MET A 136 -20.15 4.34 2.01
N ALA A 137 -19.48 3.27 2.44
CA ALA A 137 -19.20 3.01 3.85
C ALA A 137 -18.32 4.10 4.48
N LEU A 138 -17.29 4.55 3.75
CA LEU A 138 -16.39 5.63 4.16
C LEU A 138 -17.13 6.97 4.28
N LEU A 139 -17.87 7.37 3.25
CA LEU A 139 -18.63 8.63 3.25
C LEU A 139 -19.61 8.72 4.42
N ARG A 140 -20.32 7.62 4.72
CA ARG A 140 -21.24 7.56 5.87
C ARG A 140 -20.52 7.80 7.20
N LYS A 141 -19.31 7.27 7.35
CA LYS A 141 -18.47 7.49 8.54
C LYS A 141 -17.98 8.94 8.64
N MET A 142 -17.50 9.52 7.55
CA MET A 142 -17.02 10.92 7.53
C MET A 142 -18.15 11.92 7.79
N ALA A 143 -19.32 11.73 7.18
CA ALA A 143 -20.47 12.61 7.35
C ALA A 143 -20.95 12.68 8.81
N LYS A 144 -20.89 11.55 9.54
CA LYS A 144 -21.25 11.51 10.96
C LYS A 144 -20.25 12.29 11.83
N ASN A 145 -18.97 12.25 11.50
CA ASN A 145 -17.91 12.88 12.28
C ASN A 145 -17.88 14.42 12.12
N SER A 146 -18.15 14.93 10.92
CA SER A 146 -18.15 16.38 10.63
C SER A 146 -19.16 17.17 11.46
N ARG A 147 -20.34 16.59 11.72
CA ARG A 147 -21.45 17.26 12.45
C ARG A 147 -21.16 17.55 13.93
N LEU A 148 -20.09 16.99 14.49
CA LEU A 148 -19.74 17.12 15.91
C LEU A 148 -18.76 18.27 16.21
N ASN A 149 -18.10 18.87 15.21
CA ASN A 149 -16.95 19.77 15.39
C ASN A 149 -17.22 21.27 15.06
N GLY A 150 -18.47 21.68 14.88
CA GLY A 150 -18.82 22.94 14.20
C GLY A 150 -18.76 24.26 15.00
N SER A 151 -18.29 24.32 16.25
CA SER A 151 -18.65 25.46 17.14
C SER A 151 -17.60 25.92 18.17
N ALA A 152 -16.33 26.15 17.81
CA ALA A 152 -15.28 26.42 18.82
C ALA A 152 -14.21 27.47 18.49
N SER A 153 -14.48 28.52 17.69
CA SER A 153 -13.39 29.36 17.13
C SER A 153 -13.48 30.88 17.33
N SER A 154 -14.13 31.41 18.38
CA SER A 154 -14.39 32.87 18.47
C SER A 154 -14.11 33.59 19.80
N GLU A 155 -13.41 33.00 20.77
CA GLU A 155 -13.26 33.63 22.11
C GLU A 155 -11.93 34.39 22.36
N ASP A 156 -10.94 34.34 21.47
CA ASP A 156 -9.57 34.81 21.78
C ASP A 156 -9.22 36.27 21.38
N ASP A 157 -10.13 37.05 20.78
CA ASP A 157 -9.76 38.29 20.06
C ASP A 157 -9.70 39.61 20.88
N TYR A 158 -9.99 39.65 22.21
CA TYR A 158 -10.23 40.92 22.92
C TYR A 158 -9.43 41.16 24.23
N THR A 159 -8.10 41.03 24.19
CA THR A 159 -7.23 41.17 25.39
C THR A 159 -7.11 42.61 25.94
N PHE A 160 -7.01 43.64 25.08
CA PHE A 160 -6.90 45.04 25.51
C PHE A 160 -8.23 45.63 25.95
N SER A 161 -9.29 45.35 25.20
CA SER A 161 -10.65 45.80 25.49
C SER A 161 -11.09 45.33 26.88
N TRP A 162 -10.83 44.06 27.22
CA TRP A 162 -11.15 43.51 28.53
C TRP A 162 -10.40 44.19 29.67
N ARG A 163 -9.10 44.47 29.51
CA ARG A 163 -8.28 45.16 30.51
C ARG A 163 -8.74 46.60 30.73
N LEU A 164 -9.12 47.32 29.66
CA LEU A 164 -9.63 48.69 29.78
C LEU A 164 -10.97 48.73 30.54
N PHE A 165 -11.94 47.91 30.12
CA PHE A 165 -13.29 47.92 30.70
C PHE A 165 -13.35 47.40 32.14
N SER A 166 -12.41 46.55 32.56
CA SER A 166 -12.33 46.04 33.93
C SER A 166 -11.48 46.90 34.89
N SER A 167 -10.77 47.91 34.39
CA SER A 167 -9.81 48.68 35.20
C SER A 167 -10.40 49.86 35.98
N TRP A 168 -11.58 50.35 35.57
CA TRP A 168 -12.24 51.50 36.18
C TRP A 168 -13.10 51.12 37.40
N ASP A 169 -12.99 51.89 38.48
CA ASP A 169 -13.81 51.74 39.68
C ASP A 169 -14.86 52.85 39.74
N TYR A 170 -16.13 52.48 39.61
CA TYR A 170 -17.26 53.42 39.61
C TYR A 170 -17.67 53.90 41.00
N THR A 171 -17.03 53.42 42.07
CA THR A 171 -17.33 53.84 43.45
C THR A 171 -16.54 55.07 43.91
N ILE A 172 -15.64 55.60 43.07
CA ILE A 172 -14.80 56.75 43.38
C ILE A 172 -15.61 58.05 43.31
N GLY A 173 -15.78 58.73 44.46
CA GLY A 173 -16.45 60.03 44.55
C GLY A 173 -15.52 61.25 44.67
N ASN A 174 -14.22 61.06 44.93
CA ASN A 174 -13.24 62.14 45.10
C ASN A 174 -12.50 62.42 43.79
N GLN A 175 -12.42 63.70 43.39
CA GLN A 175 -11.83 64.11 42.12
C GLN A 175 -10.32 63.83 42.04
N GLU A 176 -9.55 64.11 43.08
CA GLU A 176 -8.10 63.81 43.10
C GLU A 176 -7.83 62.31 42.96
N THR A 177 -8.69 61.47 43.54
CA THR A 177 -8.57 60.00 43.44
C THR A 177 -8.92 59.51 42.04
N ALA A 178 -9.90 60.13 41.37
CA ALA A 178 -10.26 59.81 40.00
C ALA A 178 -9.13 60.17 39.01
N GLU A 179 -8.51 61.33 39.18
CA GLU A 179 -7.35 61.76 38.38
C GLU A 179 -6.17 60.82 38.57
N ASN A 180 -5.83 60.48 39.83
CA ASN A 180 -4.78 59.49 40.14
C ASN A 180 -5.09 58.11 39.55
N LYS A 181 -6.35 57.66 39.61
CA LYS A 181 -6.77 56.36 39.04
C LYS A 181 -6.67 56.36 37.52
N SER A 182 -7.07 57.45 36.86
CA SER A 182 -6.96 57.60 35.40
C SER A 182 -5.50 57.59 34.93
N ALA A 183 -4.61 58.27 35.65
CA ALA A 183 -3.18 58.27 35.38
C ALA A 183 -2.57 56.87 35.58
N ALA A 184 -2.97 56.15 36.62
CA ALA A 184 -2.54 54.77 36.88
C ALA A 184 -3.02 53.78 35.80
N ILE A 185 -4.25 53.93 35.30
CA ILE A 185 -4.75 53.10 34.19
C ILE A 185 -3.96 53.41 32.90
N ALA A 186 -3.65 54.68 32.64
CA ALA A 186 -2.86 55.09 31.48
C ALA A 186 -1.43 54.53 31.53
N THR A 187 -0.78 54.50 32.69
CA THR A 187 0.57 53.89 32.83
C THR A 187 0.52 52.37 32.65
N VAL A 188 -0.46 51.67 33.24
CA VAL A 188 -0.63 50.22 33.04
C VAL A 188 -0.89 49.85 31.59
N LEU A 189 -1.72 50.63 30.88
CA LEU A 189 -1.94 50.42 29.43
C LEU A 189 -0.68 50.71 28.62
N ARG A 190 0.08 51.75 28.98
CA ARG A 190 1.34 52.07 28.32
C ARG A 190 2.39 50.98 28.51
N GLU A 191 2.50 50.42 29.71
CA GLU A 191 3.34 49.26 29.99
C GLU A 191 2.92 48.05 29.16
N ALA A 192 1.62 47.74 29.11
CA ALA A 192 1.10 46.64 28.31
C ALA A 192 1.37 46.81 26.80
N ILE A 193 1.27 48.03 26.27
CA ILE A 193 1.58 48.33 24.86
C ILE A 193 3.09 48.16 24.59
N VAL A 194 3.94 48.66 25.48
CA VAL A 194 5.40 48.53 25.34
C VAL A 194 5.83 47.06 25.44
N GLU A 195 5.21 46.29 26.34
CA GLU A 195 5.45 44.86 26.48
C GLU A 195 5.08 44.10 25.20
N GLU A 196 3.94 44.41 24.58
CA GLU A 196 3.54 43.83 23.29
C GLU A 196 4.46 44.26 22.15
N GLN A 197 4.92 45.52 22.10
CA GLN A 197 5.90 45.96 21.09
C GLN A 197 7.27 45.26 21.22
N GLU A 198 7.72 45.00 22.44
CA GLU A 198 8.97 44.26 22.66
C GLU A 198 8.80 42.77 22.34
N LYS A 199 7.63 42.20 22.63
CA LYS A 199 7.24 40.86 22.17
C LYS A 199 7.24 40.79 20.65
N GLU A 200 6.64 41.73 19.92
CA GLU A 200 6.64 41.78 18.46
C GLU A 200 8.06 41.75 17.86
N LYS A 201 9.01 42.48 18.44
CA LYS A 201 10.42 42.48 17.96
C LYS A 201 11.12 41.14 18.18
N LYS A 202 10.96 40.55 19.37
CA LYS A 202 11.52 39.22 19.69
C LYS A 202 10.85 38.14 18.85
N GLU A 203 9.55 38.26 18.65
CA GLU A 203 8.73 37.39 17.82
C GLU A 203 9.10 37.51 16.34
N TYR A 204 9.35 38.71 15.81
CA TYR A 204 9.80 38.90 14.43
C TYR A 204 11.10 38.14 14.13
N THR A 205 12.10 38.23 15.02
CA THR A 205 13.37 37.51 14.87
C THR A 205 13.17 36.00 14.99
N ARG A 206 12.38 35.57 15.97
CA ARG A 206 12.03 34.15 16.18
C ARG A 206 11.25 33.58 14.99
N VAL A 207 10.31 34.32 14.44
CA VAL A 207 9.48 33.95 13.28
C VAL A 207 10.36 33.82 12.04
N LYS A 208 11.29 34.73 11.79
CA LYS A 208 12.27 34.58 10.69
C LYS A 208 13.10 33.31 10.80
N LEU A 209 13.64 33.03 11.99
CA LEU A 209 14.38 31.79 12.24
C LEU A 209 13.50 30.55 12.03
N LEU A 210 12.25 30.59 12.49
CA LEU A 210 11.29 29.50 12.29
C LEU A 210 10.93 29.30 10.81
N ILE A 211 10.74 30.38 10.04
CA ILE A 211 10.49 30.30 8.60
C ILE A 211 11.69 29.67 7.89
N PHE A 212 12.92 30.11 8.21
CA PHE A 212 14.14 29.51 7.66
C PHE A 212 14.23 28.01 7.99
N LEU A 213 14.01 27.64 9.24
CA LEU A 213 14.03 26.25 9.69
C LEU A 213 12.95 25.40 9.00
N ARG A 214 11.75 25.96 8.78
CA ARG A 214 10.67 25.33 8.01
C ARG A 214 11.05 25.13 6.54
N VAL A 215 11.70 26.11 5.91
CA VAL A 215 12.17 25.95 4.51
C VAL A 215 13.18 24.81 4.43
N VAL A 216 14.16 24.78 5.34
CA VAL A 216 15.16 23.69 5.42
C VAL A 216 14.49 22.34 5.65
N ALA A 217 13.56 22.25 6.59
CA ALA A 217 12.81 21.02 6.89
C ALA A 217 12.02 20.51 5.68
N ASN A 218 11.31 21.39 4.96
CA ASN A 218 10.54 20.98 3.79
C ASN A 218 11.43 20.58 2.59
N ILE A 219 12.59 21.22 2.42
CA ILE A 219 13.59 20.76 1.44
C ILE A 219 14.09 19.35 1.80
N LEU A 220 14.37 19.09 3.07
CA LEU A 220 14.83 17.77 3.52
C LEU A 220 13.75 16.70 3.31
N VAL A 221 12.48 17.02 3.59
CA VAL A 221 11.34 16.14 3.30
C VAL A 221 11.25 15.82 1.80
N LEU A 222 11.38 16.83 0.92
CA LEU A 222 11.36 16.61 -0.52
C LEU A 222 12.52 15.72 -1.00
N LEU A 223 13.72 15.90 -0.43
CA LEU A 223 14.88 15.06 -0.74
C LEU A 223 14.67 13.61 -0.28
N LEU A 224 14.08 13.39 0.91
CA LEU A 224 13.74 12.04 1.38
C LEU A 224 12.68 11.39 0.50
N LEU A 225 11.65 12.13 0.08
CA LEU A 225 10.63 11.63 -0.85
C LEU A 225 11.26 11.27 -2.20
N ALA A 226 12.06 12.14 -2.80
CA ALA A 226 12.74 11.84 -4.05
C ALA A 226 13.71 10.65 -3.92
N GLY A 227 14.48 10.60 -2.82
CA GLY A 227 15.39 9.50 -2.51
C GLY A 227 14.67 8.17 -2.34
N SER A 228 13.49 8.16 -1.72
CA SER A 228 12.65 6.95 -1.59
C SER A 228 12.19 6.42 -2.95
N LEU A 229 11.71 7.31 -3.83
CA LEU A 229 11.27 6.94 -5.17
C LEU A 229 12.42 6.39 -6.02
N TYR A 230 13.59 7.04 -5.95
CA TYR A 230 14.80 6.61 -6.64
C TYR A 230 15.29 5.24 -6.14
N SER A 231 15.33 5.03 -4.82
CA SER A 231 15.77 3.76 -4.22
C SER A 231 14.89 2.59 -4.66
N ILE A 232 13.58 2.80 -4.76
CA ILE A 232 12.65 1.77 -5.25
C ILE A 232 12.87 1.50 -6.73
N GLN A 233 12.97 2.53 -7.58
CA GLN A 233 13.25 2.32 -9.01
C GLN A 233 14.57 1.57 -9.23
N PHE A 234 15.60 1.93 -8.48
CA PHE A 234 16.88 1.24 -8.52
C PHE A 234 16.74 -0.24 -8.13
N ALA A 235 16.05 -0.52 -7.01
CA ALA A 235 15.83 -1.89 -6.55
C ALA A 235 14.99 -2.72 -7.54
N VAL A 236 14.00 -2.10 -8.19
CA VAL A 236 13.18 -2.76 -9.23
C VAL A 236 14.03 -3.10 -10.46
N ASN A 237 14.80 -2.14 -10.98
CA ASN A 237 15.68 -2.39 -12.13
C ASN A 237 16.73 -3.46 -11.82
N ARG A 238 17.24 -3.47 -10.58
CA ARG A 238 18.19 -4.48 -10.11
C ARG A 238 17.56 -5.87 -10.04
N ALA A 239 16.37 -5.98 -9.45
CA ALA A 239 15.62 -7.24 -9.39
C ALA A 239 15.36 -7.80 -10.80
N GLN A 240 14.94 -6.96 -11.74
CA GLN A 240 14.71 -7.34 -13.13
C GLN A 240 15.98 -7.81 -13.84
N SER A 241 17.09 -7.10 -13.64
CA SER A 241 18.37 -7.47 -14.27
C SER A 241 18.89 -8.84 -13.81
N LEU A 242 18.64 -9.21 -12.55
CA LEU A 242 19.05 -10.49 -11.99
C LEU A 242 18.19 -11.65 -12.51
N GLU A 243 16.93 -11.39 -12.84
CA GLU A 243 16.03 -12.38 -13.43
C GLU A 243 16.45 -12.77 -14.85
N ASN A 244 16.84 -11.78 -15.66
CA ASN A 244 17.27 -12.01 -17.04
C ASN A 244 18.58 -12.82 -17.15
N GLU A 245 19.39 -12.90 -16.10
CA GLU A 245 20.71 -13.55 -16.14
C GLU A 245 20.68 -15.04 -15.72
N GLU A 246 19.51 -15.64 -15.42
CA GLU A 246 19.33 -17.06 -14.98
C GLU A 246 20.40 -17.56 -13.98
N ARG A 247 20.90 -16.69 -13.11
CA ARG A 247 22.01 -16.99 -12.20
C ARG A 247 21.47 -17.50 -10.86
N GLU A 248 22.13 -18.50 -10.26
CA GLU A 248 21.84 -18.91 -8.88
C GLU A 248 22.14 -17.74 -7.93
N SER A 249 21.11 -16.96 -7.62
CA SER A 249 21.20 -15.76 -6.80
C SER A 249 21.10 -16.10 -5.32
N THR A 250 21.77 -15.28 -4.51
CA THR A 250 21.73 -15.41 -3.05
C THR A 250 20.34 -15.00 -2.53
N PHE A 251 19.88 -15.59 -1.42
CA PHE A 251 18.61 -15.21 -0.77
C PHE A 251 18.43 -13.69 -0.60
N TRP A 252 19.51 -12.95 -0.32
CA TRP A 252 19.49 -11.50 -0.17
C TRP A 252 19.19 -10.77 -1.48
N GLU A 253 19.77 -11.23 -2.59
CA GLU A 253 19.61 -10.63 -3.91
C GLU A 253 18.17 -10.84 -4.42
N GLN A 254 17.57 -12.00 -4.14
CA GLN A 254 16.18 -12.30 -4.52
C GLN A 254 15.13 -11.51 -3.73
N ASN A 255 15.47 -11.06 -2.52
CA ASN A 255 14.54 -10.32 -1.66
C ASN A 255 14.90 -8.83 -1.56
N GLU A 256 15.89 -8.36 -2.32
CA GLU A 256 16.40 -6.98 -2.26
C GLU A 256 15.26 -5.96 -2.42
N LEU A 257 14.41 -6.12 -3.43
CA LEU A 257 13.27 -5.22 -3.67
C LEU A 257 12.32 -5.13 -2.46
N SER A 258 11.92 -6.27 -1.92
CA SER A 258 10.99 -6.32 -0.78
C SER A 258 11.62 -5.74 0.49
N ILE A 259 12.91 -5.99 0.72
CA ILE A 259 13.66 -5.45 1.85
C ILE A 259 13.81 -3.94 1.72
N VAL A 260 14.18 -3.43 0.55
CA VAL A 260 14.36 -1.98 0.30
C VAL A 260 13.03 -1.25 0.49
N VAL A 261 11.93 -1.75 -0.08
CA VAL A 261 10.61 -1.12 0.08
C VAL A 261 10.20 -1.08 1.55
N THR A 262 10.34 -2.20 2.26
CA THR A 262 10.01 -2.30 3.69
C THR A 262 10.87 -1.37 4.55
N ALA A 263 12.18 -1.31 4.28
CA ALA A 263 13.10 -0.42 4.99
C ALA A 263 12.73 1.05 4.76
N VAL A 264 12.43 1.43 3.53
CA VAL A 264 11.99 2.79 3.18
C VAL A 264 10.68 3.14 3.89
N THR A 265 9.70 2.25 3.91
CA THR A 265 8.39 2.50 4.55
C THR A 265 8.46 2.58 6.07
N MET A 266 9.50 2.02 6.69
CA MET A 266 9.68 2.01 8.13
C MET A 266 10.62 3.13 8.64
N ILE A 267 11.73 3.38 7.94
CA ILE A 267 12.74 4.37 8.34
C ILE A 267 12.25 5.79 8.03
N THR A 268 11.63 6.02 6.86
CA THR A 268 11.30 7.36 6.40
C THR A 268 10.26 8.07 7.28
N PRO A 269 9.18 7.44 7.78
CA PRO A 269 8.28 8.07 8.74
C PRO A 269 9.01 8.55 9.99
N SER A 270 9.88 7.71 10.56
CA SER A 270 10.71 8.08 11.73
C SER A 270 11.58 9.31 11.45
N LEU A 271 12.14 9.43 10.25
CA LEU A 271 12.88 10.62 9.83
C LEU A 271 11.97 11.86 9.70
N PHE A 272 10.76 11.71 9.16
CA PHE A 272 9.78 12.81 9.10
C PHE A 272 9.36 13.33 10.47
N GLU A 273 9.37 12.50 11.49
CA GLU A 273 9.10 12.93 12.86
C GLU A 273 10.24 13.77 13.45
N VAL A 274 11.47 13.31 13.28
CA VAL A 274 12.66 14.08 13.69
C VAL A 274 12.66 15.44 13.01
N ILE A 275 12.35 15.49 11.71
CA ILE A 275 12.23 16.75 10.96
C ILE A 275 11.03 17.58 11.45
N GLY A 276 9.89 16.95 11.73
CA GLY A 276 8.69 17.60 12.25
C GLY A 276 8.92 18.28 13.60
N SER A 277 9.78 17.70 14.45
CA SER A 277 10.20 18.31 15.73
C SER A 277 10.93 19.65 15.53
N MET A 278 11.62 19.82 14.38
CA MET A 278 12.30 21.08 14.04
C MET A 278 11.30 22.17 13.64
N GLU A 279 10.15 21.83 13.03
CA GLU A 279 9.23 22.80 12.45
C GLU A 279 8.35 23.54 13.48
N LYS A 280 8.23 22.98 14.70
CA LYS A 280 7.48 23.52 15.85
C LYS A 280 6.09 24.05 15.48
N TYR A 281 5.33 23.27 14.70
CA TYR A 281 3.91 23.56 14.44
C TYR A 281 3.06 23.28 15.70
N HIS A 282 1.86 23.86 15.73
CA HIS A 282 0.83 23.48 16.72
C HIS A 282 0.56 21.96 16.60
N PRO A 283 0.46 21.20 17.70
CA PRO A 283 0.43 19.73 17.68
C PRO A 283 -0.61 19.15 16.71
N ARG A 284 -1.80 19.76 16.62
CA ARG A 284 -2.85 19.38 15.67
C ARG A 284 -2.44 19.54 14.20
N ASN A 285 -1.71 20.59 13.86
CA ASN A 285 -1.23 20.85 12.51
C ASN A 285 -0.02 19.99 12.19
N THR A 286 0.88 19.78 13.17
CA THR A 286 2.01 18.84 13.06
C THR A 286 1.52 17.46 12.67
N LEU A 287 0.52 16.93 13.38
CA LEU A 287 -0.07 15.62 13.09
C LEU A 287 -0.63 15.53 11.66
N ARG A 288 -1.37 16.56 11.20
CA ARG A 288 -1.95 16.58 9.85
C ARG A 288 -0.89 16.63 8.76
N ILE A 289 0.16 17.43 8.94
CA ILE A 289 1.26 17.56 7.98
C ILE A 289 2.09 16.28 7.94
N GLN A 290 2.38 15.68 9.10
CA GLN A 290 3.07 14.38 9.18
C GLN A 290 2.30 13.30 8.44
N LEU A 291 0.99 13.18 8.69
CA LEU A 291 0.12 12.24 7.97
C LEU A 291 0.13 12.49 6.47
N ALA A 292 0.07 13.74 6.03
CA ALA A 292 0.12 14.07 4.60
C ALA A 292 1.45 13.64 3.96
N ARG A 293 2.57 13.83 4.65
CA ARG A 293 3.91 13.42 4.17
C ARG A 293 4.05 11.90 4.08
N ILE A 294 3.61 11.18 5.10
CA ILE A 294 3.63 9.70 5.11
C ILE A 294 2.69 9.15 4.02
N LEU A 295 1.53 9.77 3.83
CA LEU A 295 0.60 9.39 2.77
C LEU A 295 1.24 9.60 1.39
N MET A 296 1.88 10.75 1.15
CA MET A 296 2.61 11.00 -0.10
C MET A 296 3.72 9.97 -0.34
N LEU A 297 4.47 9.59 0.70
CA LEU A 297 5.48 8.54 0.62
C LEU A 297 4.87 7.20 0.19
N TYR A 298 3.82 6.76 0.87
CA TYR A 298 3.18 5.47 0.59
C TYR A 298 2.58 5.41 -0.82
N LEU A 299 1.96 6.49 -1.26
CA LEU A 299 1.43 6.59 -2.63
C LEU A 299 2.53 6.62 -3.68
N GLY A 300 3.57 7.42 -3.44
CA GLY A 300 4.73 7.50 -4.30
C GLY A 300 5.42 6.15 -4.44
N ASN A 301 5.64 5.44 -3.34
CA ASN A 301 6.23 4.11 -3.33
C ASN A 301 5.39 3.09 -4.10
N LEU A 302 4.08 3.08 -3.86
CA LEU A 302 3.15 2.20 -4.57
C LEU A 302 3.14 2.47 -6.09
N TYR A 303 3.21 3.75 -6.48
CA TYR A 303 3.22 4.19 -7.88
C TYR A 303 4.54 3.84 -8.57
N SER A 304 5.66 4.08 -7.89
CA SER A 304 7.01 3.73 -8.36
C SER A 304 7.12 2.22 -8.62
N LEU A 305 6.67 1.41 -7.66
CA LEU A 305 6.61 -0.05 -7.79
C LEU A 305 5.75 -0.47 -8.99
N MET A 306 4.62 0.19 -9.23
CA MET A 306 3.76 -0.10 -10.38
C MET A 306 4.43 0.16 -11.72
N ILE A 307 5.05 1.34 -11.89
CA ILE A 307 5.68 1.68 -13.16
C ILE A 307 6.82 0.71 -13.45
N GLY A 308 7.64 0.41 -12.45
CA GLY A 308 8.76 -0.50 -12.63
C GLY A 308 8.29 -1.90 -13.03
N LEU A 309 7.25 -2.42 -12.36
CA LEU A 309 6.63 -3.71 -12.71
C LEU A 309 6.03 -3.70 -14.12
N LEU A 310 5.18 -2.72 -14.46
CA LEU A 310 4.55 -2.63 -15.79
C LEU A 310 5.57 -2.43 -16.93
N GLY A 311 6.65 -1.71 -16.67
CA GLY A 311 7.72 -1.47 -17.64
C GLY A 311 8.39 -2.77 -18.10
N HIS A 312 8.70 -3.66 -17.15
CA HIS A 312 9.30 -4.96 -17.45
C HIS A 312 8.35 -5.86 -18.26
N VAL A 313 7.06 -5.77 -17.98
CA VAL A 313 6.06 -6.53 -18.73
C VAL A 313 5.97 -6.08 -20.18
N ALA A 314 5.96 -4.77 -20.40
CA ALA A 314 5.96 -4.21 -21.75
C ALA A 314 7.19 -4.68 -22.55
N GLU A 315 8.35 -4.79 -21.89
CA GLU A 315 9.58 -5.29 -22.50
C GLU A 315 9.53 -6.82 -22.76
N ALA A 316 9.10 -7.61 -21.77
CA ALA A 316 8.96 -9.06 -21.89
C ALA A 316 7.94 -9.48 -22.97
N THR A 317 6.83 -8.76 -23.09
CA THR A 317 5.81 -9.01 -24.12
C THR A 317 6.29 -8.62 -25.52
N ALA A 318 7.12 -7.58 -25.65
CA ALA A 318 7.72 -7.19 -26.93
C ALA A 318 8.68 -8.27 -27.47
N HIS A 319 9.52 -8.86 -26.61
CA HIS A 319 10.40 -9.96 -26.99
C HIS A 319 9.64 -11.21 -27.46
N GLN A 320 8.51 -11.53 -26.82
CA GLN A 320 7.71 -12.69 -27.19
C GLN A 320 6.96 -12.52 -28.54
N GLN A 321 6.67 -11.28 -28.92
CA GLN A 321 6.08 -10.95 -30.22
C GLN A 321 7.10 -11.07 -31.35
N ASP A 322 8.36 -10.67 -31.12
CA ASP A 322 9.46 -10.76 -32.10
C ASP A 322 9.83 -12.24 -32.37
N ASP A 323 9.89 -13.08 -31.33
CA ASP A 323 10.09 -14.54 -31.49
C ASP A 323 8.99 -15.20 -32.32
N THR A 324 7.75 -14.74 -32.19
CA THR A 324 6.60 -15.25 -32.94
C THR A 324 6.64 -14.82 -34.41
N GLU A 325 7.20 -13.65 -34.72
CA GLU A 325 7.42 -13.18 -36.09
C GLU A 325 8.63 -13.87 -36.75
N LEU A 326 9.71 -14.11 -36.01
CA LEU A 326 10.87 -14.90 -36.47
C LEU A 326 10.47 -16.35 -36.80
N HIS A 327 9.63 -16.98 -35.97
CA HIS A 327 9.09 -18.31 -36.24
C HIS A 327 8.16 -18.35 -37.47
N LYS A 328 7.37 -17.29 -37.70
CA LYS A 328 6.56 -17.13 -38.93
C LYS A 328 7.42 -16.87 -40.17
N SER A 329 8.60 -16.27 -40.02
CA SER A 329 9.56 -16.06 -41.11
C SER A 329 10.25 -17.37 -41.52
N CYS A 330 10.64 -18.23 -40.56
CA CYS A 330 11.18 -19.57 -40.84
C CYS A 330 10.17 -20.56 -41.45
N SER A 331 8.86 -20.37 -41.22
CA SER A 331 7.82 -21.22 -41.82
C SER A 331 7.44 -20.83 -43.27
N LYS A 332 8.05 -19.78 -43.85
CA LYS A 332 7.72 -19.26 -45.19
C LYS A 332 8.78 -19.52 -46.27
N GLN A 333 9.75 -20.39 -46.04
CA GLN A 333 10.59 -20.91 -47.14
C GLN A 333 9.85 -22.03 -47.87
N ASN A 334 9.31 -21.68 -49.04
CA ASN A 334 8.69 -22.59 -50.01
C ASN A 334 9.59 -23.78 -50.32
N ILE A 335 9.19 -24.98 -49.88
CA ILE A 335 9.73 -26.24 -50.38
C ILE A 335 9.14 -26.46 -51.79
N PRO A 336 9.93 -26.50 -52.88
CA PRO A 336 9.40 -26.84 -54.18
C PRO A 336 9.06 -28.34 -54.22
N LYS A 337 7.82 -28.64 -54.59
CA LYS A 337 7.35 -30.01 -54.87
C LYS A 337 8.05 -30.54 -56.13
N ALA A 338 8.73 -31.67 -56.02
CA ALA A 338 9.15 -32.51 -57.16
C ALA A 338 9.12 -34.01 -56.77
N PRO A 339 8.99 -34.92 -57.75
CA PRO A 339 8.21 -36.15 -57.63
C PRO A 339 8.99 -37.35 -57.06
N GLY A 340 8.23 -38.41 -56.80
CA GLY A 340 8.62 -39.55 -55.98
C GLY A 340 9.92 -40.25 -56.35
N ASN A 341 10.69 -40.61 -55.31
CA ASN A 341 11.41 -41.88 -55.25
C ASN A 341 11.73 -42.21 -53.79
N THR A 342 10.93 -43.08 -53.19
CA THR A 342 11.17 -43.69 -51.88
C THR A 342 12.35 -44.64 -51.97
N ASN A 343 13.59 -44.15 -51.87
CA ASN A 343 14.78 -44.98 -51.64
C ASN A 343 15.97 -44.27 -50.96
N ILE A 344 15.87 -42.97 -50.64
CA ILE A 344 16.99 -42.23 -50.03
C ILE A 344 17.00 -42.35 -48.49
N VAL A 345 15.84 -42.57 -47.85
CA VAL A 345 15.75 -42.64 -46.37
C VAL A 345 16.29 -43.96 -45.80
N LYS A 346 16.39 -45.03 -46.60
CA LYS A 346 16.98 -46.31 -46.15
C LYS A 346 18.50 -46.34 -46.23
N LYS A 347 19.15 -45.39 -46.92
CA LYS A 347 20.61 -45.39 -47.09
C LYS A 347 21.36 -44.55 -46.05
N LEU A 348 20.66 -43.80 -45.21
CA LEU A 348 21.25 -43.09 -44.06
C LEU A 348 21.17 -43.86 -42.73
N MET A 349 20.61 -45.08 -42.72
CA MET A 349 20.47 -45.88 -41.50
C MET A 349 21.49 -47.04 -41.41
N SER A 350 22.66 -46.90 -42.06
CA SER A 350 23.69 -47.93 -42.09
C SER A 350 25.11 -47.35 -42.10
N TYR A 351 25.49 -46.59 -41.07
CA TYR A 351 26.86 -46.22 -40.67
C TYR A 351 26.61 -45.44 -39.36
N ASP A 352 26.87 -45.93 -38.16
CA ASP A 352 28.20 -46.29 -37.66
C ASP A 352 28.12 -47.27 -36.49
N ARG A 353 29.11 -48.17 -36.45
CA ARG A 353 29.51 -48.91 -35.26
C ARG A 353 31.01 -48.59 -35.06
N ILE A 354 31.35 -48.18 -33.84
CA ILE A 354 32.65 -48.32 -33.14
C ILE A 354 33.61 -47.09 -33.14
N ASN A 355 34.01 -46.74 -31.91
CA ASN A 355 35.09 -45.85 -31.42
C ASN A 355 34.86 -44.34 -31.59
N GLY A 356 34.95 -43.47 -30.57
CA GLY A 356 35.69 -43.54 -29.32
C GLY A 356 36.52 -42.25 -29.18
N SER A 357 35.86 -41.11 -28.92
CA SER A 357 36.46 -39.86 -28.42
C SER A 357 35.35 -38.83 -28.17
N TYR A 358 35.43 -38.16 -27.02
CA TYR A 358 34.47 -37.14 -26.60
C TYR A 358 34.68 -35.84 -27.40
N LEU A 359 33.65 -35.44 -28.14
CA LEU A 359 33.49 -34.10 -28.70
C LEU A 359 32.03 -33.71 -28.43
N GLU A 360 31.84 -32.83 -27.45
CA GLU A 360 30.54 -32.23 -27.13
C GLU A 360 30.03 -31.46 -28.36
N HIS A 361 29.11 -32.06 -29.09
CA HIS A 361 28.23 -31.34 -30.01
C HIS A 361 27.00 -30.94 -29.21
N GLU A 362 26.83 -29.63 -29.01
CA GLU A 362 25.62 -29.03 -28.47
C GLU A 362 24.41 -29.55 -29.25
N VAL A 363 23.65 -30.44 -28.59
CA VAL A 363 22.33 -30.81 -29.06
C VAL A 363 21.48 -29.56 -28.94
N PHE A 364 21.25 -28.91 -30.09
CA PHE A 364 20.21 -27.91 -30.27
C PHE A 364 18.90 -28.52 -29.76
N LYS A 365 18.54 -28.21 -28.51
CA LYS A 365 17.29 -28.62 -27.88
C LYS A 365 16.17 -27.93 -28.64
N ASN A 366 15.69 -28.59 -29.69
CA ASN A 366 14.37 -28.32 -30.23
C ASN A 366 13.37 -28.59 -29.09
N LYS A 367 13.00 -27.56 -28.34
CA LYS A 367 11.81 -27.54 -27.48
C LYS A 367 10.60 -27.66 -28.42
N THR A 368 10.34 -28.87 -28.90
CA THR A 368 9.01 -29.21 -29.38
C THR A 368 8.11 -29.13 -28.16
N ALA A 369 7.26 -28.10 -28.13
CA ALA A 369 6.31 -27.87 -27.06
C ALA A 369 5.48 -29.14 -26.85
N VAL A 370 5.70 -29.82 -25.73
CA VAL A 370 4.83 -30.89 -25.27
C VAL A 370 3.45 -30.26 -25.04
N PRO A 371 2.34 -30.81 -25.58
CA PRO A 371 1.02 -30.27 -25.33
C PRO A 371 0.73 -30.42 -23.83
N GLY A 372 0.72 -29.29 -23.11
CA GLY A 372 0.49 -29.27 -21.65
C GLY A 372 1.59 -28.62 -20.81
N GLN A 373 2.69 -28.13 -21.38
CA GLN A 373 3.68 -27.35 -20.62
C GLN A 373 3.20 -25.89 -20.49
N ARG A 374 3.00 -25.44 -19.25
CA ARG A 374 2.59 -24.07 -18.89
C ARG A 374 3.60 -23.09 -19.50
N THR A 375 3.16 -22.13 -20.30
CA THR A 375 3.94 -20.90 -20.46
C THR A 375 3.92 -20.23 -19.09
N GLU A 376 5.08 -20.12 -18.47
CA GLU A 376 5.22 -19.44 -17.18
C GLU A 376 4.63 -18.04 -17.34
N CYS A 377 3.47 -17.83 -16.72
CA CYS A 377 2.81 -16.53 -16.75
C CYS A 377 3.59 -15.69 -15.74
N TRP A 378 4.49 -14.84 -16.24
CA TRP A 378 5.26 -13.87 -15.45
C TRP A 378 4.34 -13.09 -14.48
N GLU A 379 3.05 -12.91 -14.80
CA GLU A 379 2.01 -12.30 -13.94
C GLU A 379 1.85 -12.99 -12.57
N THR A 380 2.00 -14.32 -12.51
CA THR A 380 1.92 -15.08 -11.25
C THR A 380 3.24 -15.03 -10.48
N TYR A 381 4.36 -15.06 -11.21
CA TYR A 381 5.71 -15.11 -10.64
C TYR A 381 6.19 -13.74 -10.13
N VAL A 382 5.99 -12.68 -10.89
CA VAL A 382 6.44 -11.32 -10.56
C VAL A 382 5.34 -10.57 -9.78
N GLY A 383 4.09 -10.61 -10.23
CA GLY A 383 3.01 -9.80 -9.65
C GLY A 383 2.51 -10.28 -8.28
N GLN A 384 2.18 -11.56 -8.12
CA GLN A 384 1.62 -12.07 -6.86
C GLN A 384 2.67 -12.50 -5.85
N VAL A 385 3.74 -13.16 -6.29
CA VAL A 385 4.74 -13.70 -5.37
C VAL A 385 5.62 -12.59 -4.79
N GLU A 386 6.05 -11.59 -5.57
CA GLU A 386 6.87 -10.49 -5.02
C GLU A 386 6.07 -9.58 -4.08
N LEU A 387 4.82 -9.25 -4.43
CA LEU A 387 3.94 -8.47 -3.54
C LEU A 387 3.60 -9.23 -2.26
N MET A 388 3.40 -10.55 -2.33
CA MET A 388 3.17 -11.38 -1.14
C MET A 388 4.41 -11.48 -0.27
N LYS A 389 5.61 -11.68 -0.86
CA LYS A 389 6.89 -11.62 -0.15
C LYS A 389 7.07 -10.27 0.55
N LEU A 390 6.73 -9.16 -0.10
CA LEU A 390 6.76 -7.83 0.49
C LEU A 390 5.88 -7.74 1.74
N THR A 391 4.63 -8.21 1.69
CA THR A 391 3.75 -8.18 2.88
C THR A 391 4.25 -9.05 4.04
N ILE A 392 4.89 -10.18 3.74
CA ILE A 392 5.45 -11.08 4.76
C ILE A 392 6.71 -10.47 5.37
N ILE A 393 7.59 -9.91 4.54
CA ILE A 393 8.80 -9.23 4.99
C ILE A 393 8.42 -7.99 5.80
N ASP A 394 7.40 -7.23 5.41
CA ASP A 394 6.90 -6.09 6.18
C ASP A 394 6.32 -6.53 7.53
N LEU A 395 5.56 -7.63 7.59
CA LEU A 395 5.08 -8.19 8.85
C LEU A 395 6.25 -8.58 9.78
N ILE A 396 7.23 -9.34 9.25
CA ILE A 396 8.40 -9.78 10.02
C ILE A 396 9.20 -8.56 10.49
N SER A 397 9.46 -7.60 9.60
CA SER A 397 10.22 -6.39 9.89
C SER A 397 9.51 -5.53 10.94
N THR A 398 8.19 -5.38 10.85
CA THR A 398 7.39 -4.65 11.83
C THR A 398 7.49 -5.29 13.21
N VAL A 399 7.30 -6.61 13.31
CA VAL A 399 7.44 -7.35 14.58
C VAL A 399 8.85 -7.24 15.13
N LEU A 400 9.86 -7.44 14.28
CA LEU A 400 11.27 -7.37 14.67
C LEU A 400 11.64 -5.98 15.18
N THR A 401 11.14 -4.93 14.52
CA THR A 401 11.41 -3.55 14.90
C THR A 401 10.76 -3.18 16.21
N ILE A 402 9.50 -3.56 16.43
CA ILE A 402 8.85 -3.37 17.73
C ILE A 402 9.64 -4.08 18.83
N LEU A 403 10.08 -5.32 18.59
CA LEU A 403 10.82 -6.07 19.60
C LEU A 403 12.24 -5.55 19.84
N ILE A 404 12.95 -5.12 18.81
CA ILE A 404 14.35 -4.70 18.90
C ILE A 404 14.45 -3.20 19.18
N VAL A 405 13.85 -2.36 18.35
CA VAL A 405 14.00 -0.90 18.44
C VAL A 405 13.35 -0.37 19.70
N ASP A 406 12.13 -0.77 20.04
CA ASP A 406 11.48 -0.28 21.27
C ASP A 406 12.16 -0.81 22.53
N PHE A 407 12.64 -2.06 22.49
CA PHE A 407 13.42 -2.61 23.59
C PHE A 407 14.76 -1.89 23.78
N ILE A 408 15.51 -1.67 22.70
CA ILE A 408 16.79 -0.93 22.74
C ILE A 408 16.55 0.52 23.17
N ARG A 409 15.51 1.18 22.64
CA ARG A 409 15.15 2.55 23.03
C ARG A 409 14.81 2.62 24.51
N ALA A 410 14.00 1.70 25.02
CA ALA A 410 13.66 1.64 26.44
C ALA A 410 14.90 1.38 27.32
N LEU A 411 15.81 0.50 26.89
CA LEU A 411 17.06 0.22 27.59
C LEU A 411 17.97 1.46 27.60
N PHE A 412 18.07 2.15 26.46
CA PHE A 412 18.85 3.38 26.31
C PHE A 412 18.32 4.49 27.23
N VAL A 413 17.02 4.78 27.20
CA VAL A 413 16.39 5.77 28.09
C VAL A 413 16.65 5.40 29.55
N ARG A 414 16.44 4.14 29.96
CA ARG A 414 16.63 3.72 31.36
C ARG A 414 18.08 3.79 31.84
N TYR A 415 19.06 3.49 30.98
CA TYR A 415 20.47 3.44 31.36
C TYR A 415 21.14 4.82 31.28
N PHE A 416 20.90 5.57 30.20
CA PHE A 416 21.55 6.85 29.96
C PHE A 416 20.88 8.02 30.69
N ASN A 417 19.62 7.90 31.15
CA ASN A 417 18.97 8.94 31.97
C ASN A 417 19.65 9.12 33.34
N ARG A 418 20.49 8.15 33.76
CA ARG A 418 21.36 8.31 34.95
C ARG A 418 22.60 9.19 34.69
N CYS A 419 22.93 9.49 33.44
CA CYS A 419 24.04 10.36 33.10
C CYS A 419 23.54 11.82 33.10
N CYS A 420 24.16 12.66 33.92
CA CYS A 420 23.66 13.93 34.48
C CYS A 420 23.16 15.01 33.49
N CYS A 421 23.31 14.85 32.18
CA CYS A 421 23.17 15.97 31.24
C CYS A 421 21.87 15.96 30.42
N TRP A 422 21.16 14.85 30.26
CA TRP A 422 19.97 14.75 29.39
C TRP A 422 18.76 14.18 30.13
N ASP A 423 17.72 15.00 30.32
CA ASP A 423 16.39 14.54 30.75
C ASP A 423 15.68 13.89 29.55
N MET A 424 16.04 12.63 29.27
CA MET A 424 15.54 11.86 28.11
C MET A 424 14.12 11.33 28.31
N GLU A 425 13.51 11.62 29.46
CA GLU A 425 12.11 11.31 29.73
C GLU A 425 11.16 12.32 29.05
N ASN A 426 11.61 13.56 28.83
CA ASN A 426 10.83 14.62 28.16
C ASN A 426 11.44 15.13 26.84
N GLN A 427 12.70 14.76 26.53
CA GLN A 427 13.42 15.18 25.33
C GLN A 427 13.83 13.94 24.50
N PHE A 428 13.79 14.03 23.16
CA PHE A 428 14.12 12.93 22.23
C PHE A 428 15.35 12.14 22.70
N PRO A 429 15.22 10.83 23.00
CA PRO A 429 14.41 9.84 22.29
C PRO A 429 13.00 9.53 22.84
N GLU A 430 12.65 9.97 24.07
CA GLU A 430 11.40 9.68 24.80
C GLU A 430 11.05 8.18 24.90
N TYR A 431 10.15 7.80 25.82
CA TYR A 431 9.53 6.47 25.75
C TYR A 431 8.68 6.34 24.49
N GLY A 432 8.57 5.11 23.99
CA GLY A 432 7.73 4.83 22.83
C GLY A 432 6.25 5.06 23.10
N GLU A 433 5.71 6.17 22.60
CA GLU A 433 4.28 6.38 22.55
C GLU A 433 3.64 5.57 21.40
N PHE A 434 2.42 5.08 21.64
CA PHE A 434 1.64 4.40 20.61
C PHE A 434 1.07 5.42 19.62
N LYS A 435 1.73 5.56 18.46
CA LYS A 435 1.34 6.50 17.39
C LYS A 435 0.18 5.95 16.58
N ILE A 436 -1.02 6.26 17.04
CA ILE A 436 -2.30 5.78 16.45
C ILE A 436 -2.36 6.07 14.94
N ALA A 437 -2.06 7.31 14.54
CA ALA A 437 -2.33 7.76 13.18
C ALA A 437 -1.36 7.15 12.14
N GLU A 438 -0.08 6.97 12.51
CA GLU A 438 0.93 6.33 11.66
C GLU A 438 0.63 4.84 11.48
N ASN A 439 0.30 4.15 12.58
CA ASN A 439 -0.09 2.74 12.54
C ASN A 439 -1.36 2.49 11.73
N VAL A 440 -2.32 3.41 11.77
CA VAL A 440 -3.51 3.35 10.90
C VAL A 440 -3.10 3.47 9.44
N LEU A 441 -2.24 4.42 9.11
CA LEU A 441 -1.85 4.68 7.73
C LEU A 441 -1.02 3.53 7.13
N HIS A 442 -0.10 2.95 7.91
CA HIS A 442 0.67 1.77 7.51
C HIS A 442 -0.23 0.54 7.32
N LEU A 443 -1.21 0.35 8.20
CA LEU A 443 -2.22 -0.70 8.06
C LEU A 443 -3.03 -0.55 6.76
N ILE A 444 -3.47 0.67 6.42
CA ILE A 444 -4.21 0.89 5.17
C ILE A 444 -3.31 0.70 3.94
N TYR A 445 -2.04 1.10 4.02
CA TYR A 445 -1.07 0.84 2.96
C TYR A 445 -0.89 -0.66 2.69
N ASN A 446 -0.72 -1.47 3.74
CA ASN A 446 -0.61 -2.92 3.63
C ASN A 446 -1.89 -3.58 3.10
N GLN A 447 -3.05 -3.08 3.53
CA GLN A 447 -4.34 -3.48 2.96
C GLN A 447 -4.39 -3.15 1.46
N GLY A 448 -3.94 -1.96 1.05
CA GLY A 448 -3.88 -1.53 -0.34
C GLY A 448 -3.02 -2.46 -1.19
N ILE A 449 -1.82 -2.83 -0.72
CA ILE A 449 -0.93 -3.79 -1.40
C ILE A 449 -1.61 -5.15 -1.53
N THR A 450 -2.23 -5.66 -0.47
CA THR A 450 -2.87 -6.98 -0.45
C THR A 450 -4.05 -7.03 -1.43
N TRP A 451 -4.94 -6.03 -1.40
CA TRP A 451 -6.08 -5.99 -2.32
C TRP A 451 -5.66 -5.77 -3.76
N LYS A 452 -4.63 -4.97 -3.97
CA LYS A 452 -4.02 -4.80 -5.29
C LYS A 452 -3.42 -6.11 -5.78
N CYS A 453 -2.74 -6.88 -4.95
CA CYS A 453 -2.23 -8.21 -5.30
C CYS A 453 -3.36 -9.17 -5.73
N ILE A 454 -4.51 -9.12 -5.05
CA ILE A 454 -5.68 -9.99 -5.32
C ILE A 454 -6.51 -9.54 -6.53
N MET A 455 -6.57 -8.23 -6.83
CA MET A 455 -7.41 -7.67 -7.89
C MET A 455 -6.64 -7.30 -9.18
N ASN A 456 -5.34 -7.03 -9.09
CA ASN A 456 -4.53 -6.63 -10.24
C ASN A 456 -4.21 -7.85 -11.12
N ARG A 457 -5.12 -8.15 -12.02
CA ARG A 457 -4.84 -8.87 -13.25
C ARG A 457 -4.50 -7.81 -14.30
N GLU A 458 -3.37 -7.85 -14.99
CA GLU A 458 -3.12 -6.91 -16.11
C GLU A 458 -4.19 -7.05 -17.19
N TRP A 459 -4.70 -8.27 -17.35
CA TRP A 459 -5.87 -8.52 -18.15
C TRP A 459 -7.09 -7.73 -17.70
N MET A 460 -7.21 -7.22 -16.47
CA MET A 460 -8.31 -6.33 -16.13
C MET A 460 -8.32 -5.08 -17.01
N TYR A 461 -7.17 -4.47 -17.33
CA TYR A 461 -7.17 -3.30 -18.24
C TYR A 461 -7.54 -3.69 -19.66
N THR A 462 -6.94 -4.76 -20.20
CA THR A 462 -7.20 -5.28 -21.56
C THR A 462 -8.64 -5.80 -21.68
N ILE A 463 -9.12 -6.54 -20.69
CA ILE A 463 -10.47 -7.07 -20.60
C ILE A 463 -11.47 -5.93 -20.37
N VAL A 464 -11.20 -4.94 -19.54
CA VAL A 464 -12.10 -3.80 -19.35
C VAL A 464 -12.17 -2.99 -20.63
N THR A 465 -11.07 -2.69 -21.31
CA THR A 465 -11.11 -2.01 -22.62
C THR A 465 -11.79 -2.85 -23.70
N GLU A 466 -11.56 -4.16 -23.75
CA GLU A 466 -12.15 -5.05 -24.77
C GLU A 466 -13.62 -5.42 -24.47
N THR A 467 -14.03 -5.51 -23.20
CA THR A 467 -15.43 -5.68 -22.76
C THR A 467 -16.19 -4.37 -22.87
N MET A 468 -15.54 -3.23 -22.59
CA MET A 468 -16.07 -1.91 -22.92
C MET A 468 -16.40 -1.87 -24.39
N ASP A 469 -15.54 -2.40 -25.27
CA ASP A 469 -15.75 -2.32 -26.71
C ASP A 469 -16.92 -3.13 -27.26
N ASN A 470 -17.18 -4.30 -26.68
CA ASN A 470 -18.16 -5.26 -27.21
C ASN A 470 -19.50 -5.33 -26.45
N ASP A 471 -19.54 -5.05 -25.14
CA ASP A 471 -20.70 -5.37 -24.29
C ASP A 471 -21.39 -4.13 -23.63
N ILE A 472 -20.87 -2.90 -23.77
CA ILE A 472 -21.31 -1.71 -22.99
C ILE A 472 -21.81 -0.53 -23.87
N PRO A 473 -22.87 0.21 -23.45
CA PRO A 473 -23.37 1.40 -24.16
C PRO A 473 -22.32 2.51 -24.35
N SER A 474 -22.36 3.20 -25.50
CA SER A 474 -21.38 4.21 -25.92
C SER A 474 -21.20 5.41 -24.98
N TRP A 475 -22.22 5.77 -24.19
CA TRP A 475 -22.12 6.84 -23.20
C TRP A 475 -21.28 6.43 -21.97
N MET A 476 -21.35 5.15 -21.59
CA MET A 476 -20.58 4.58 -20.47
C MET A 476 -19.11 4.37 -20.86
N LYS A 477 -18.81 4.08 -22.13
CA LYS A 477 -17.44 4.10 -22.69
C LYS A 477 -16.75 5.46 -22.47
N LYS A 478 -17.46 6.57 -22.75
CA LYS A 478 -16.90 7.92 -22.56
C LYS A 478 -16.67 8.24 -21.09
N ALA A 479 -17.65 7.95 -20.21
CA ALA A 479 -17.51 8.20 -18.77
C ALA A 479 -16.39 7.37 -18.12
N LEU A 480 -16.27 6.09 -18.50
CA LEU A 480 -15.23 5.20 -17.98
C LEU A 480 -13.85 5.48 -18.58
N GLY A 481 -13.73 5.92 -19.85
CA GLY A 481 -12.44 6.34 -20.41
C GLY A 481 -11.79 7.51 -19.63
N TYR A 482 -12.61 8.39 -19.04
CA TYR A 482 -12.15 9.43 -18.11
C TYR A 482 -11.86 8.89 -16.70
N LEU A 483 -12.51 7.80 -16.26
CA LEU A 483 -12.27 7.17 -14.96
C LEU A 483 -11.09 6.20 -14.98
N THR A 484 -10.78 5.56 -16.12
CA THR A 484 -9.73 4.53 -16.28
C THR A 484 -8.36 5.08 -16.62
N THR A 485 -8.24 6.40 -16.82
CA THR A 485 -6.94 7.04 -16.97
C THR A 485 -6.16 6.81 -15.66
N PRO A 486 -4.86 6.43 -15.71
CA PRO A 486 -4.05 6.23 -14.50
C PRO A 486 -4.13 7.43 -13.53
N VAL A 487 -4.28 8.63 -14.10
CA VAL A 487 -4.46 9.91 -13.41
C VAL A 487 -5.74 10.00 -12.57
N VAL A 488 -6.80 9.23 -12.87
CA VAL A 488 -8.11 9.29 -12.18
C VAL A 488 -8.38 8.05 -11.32
N ILE A 489 -7.90 6.87 -11.73
CA ILE A 489 -7.95 5.66 -10.89
C ILE A 489 -7.16 5.87 -9.59
N LEU A 490 -5.96 6.42 -9.67
CA LEU A 490 -5.08 6.59 -8.51
C LEU A 490 -5.69 7.50 -7.43
N PRO A 491 -6.23 8.70 -7.75
CA PRO A 491 -7.02 9.53 -6.83
C PRO A 491 -8.30 8.87 -6.31
N SER A 492 -8.94 8.02 -7.10
CA SER A 492 -10.17 7.32 -6.71
C SER A 492 -9.90 6.15 -5.74
N ILE A 493 -8.76 5.47 -5.88
CA ILE A 493 -8.24 4.50 -4.91
C ILE A 493 -7.75 5.21 -3.64
N LEU A 494 -7.16 6.40 -3.81
CA LEU A 494 -6.78 7.35 -2.75
C LEU A 494 -7.94 7.83 -1.88
N LEU A 495 -9.14 7.95 -2.46
CA LEU A 495 -10.39 8.29 -1.76
C LEU A 495 -11.04 7.08 -1.09
N LEU A 496 -10.49 5.89 -1.29
CA LEU A 496 -10.99 4.61 -0.79
C LEU A 496 -10.13 4.04 0.35
N VAL A 497 -8.91 4.57 0.49
CA VAL A 497 -7.99 4.50 1.63
C VAL A 497 -8.29 5.64 2.59
#